data_AF-A0A7X8C9D4-F1
#
_entry.id   AF-A0A7X8C9D4-F1
#
_cell.length_a   1.000
_cell.length_b   1.000
_cell.length_c   1.000
_cell.angle_alpha   90.00
_cell.angle_beta   90.00
_cell.angle_gamma   90.00
#
_symmetry.space_group_name_H-M   'P 1'
#
loop_
_entity.id
_entity.type
_entity.pdbx_description
1 polymer ?
#
loop_
_entity_poly.entity_id
_entity_poly.type
_entity_poly.pdbx_seq_one_letter_code
_entity_poly.pdbx_strand_id
1 'polypeptide(L)'
;MITFGPVPSRRLGNSLGINNIPVKKICTYSCVYCQVGITKHYSITREAFYDPVKIYEEVANHLHKISNKPDYLTFVADGEPTLDINLGKSIEKLKNFEIPIAVITNASLLNDPEVRTELSLADWVSVKIDVNDESVWKKLNRPHKNLSFDKYLEGLFLFSSIFKGKLASETMLVQGLNDQVDLIRSTATLIEQIQPFIAYISVPTRPPAVSSVKKPSENTINTAYQIFKEAGLNTELLIGFEGVNTGYTGNVIDDIMDMCAVHPIREDTMDEILKKDQADPTILQLLLDGNYIKKVAYNEKFFYVRNMVKQ
;
A
#
# COMPACT_ATOMS: atom_id res chain seq x y z
N MET A 1 8.62 -12.51 2.85
CA MET A 1 8.06 -13.19 1.67
C MET A 1 8.13 -12.22 0.49
N ILE A 2 8.64 -12.65 -0.66
CA ILE A 2 8.83 -11.76 -1.83
C ILE A 2 7.54 -11.61 -2.64
N THR A 3 6.77 -12.68 -2.82
CA THR A 3 5.50 -12.67 -3.56
C THR A 3 4.36 -13.20 -2.72
N PHE A 4 3.16 -12.62 -2.83
CA PHE A 4 1.95 -13.05 -2.10
C PHE A 4 0.68 -12.79 -2.92
N GLY A 5 -0.39 -13.52 -2.63
CA GLY A 5 -1.68 -13.40 -3.32
C GLY A 5 -1.83 -14.47 -4.41
N PRO A 6 -2.45 -14.16 -5.57
CA PRO A 6 -3.15 -12.93 -5.91
C PRO A 6 -4.28 -12.59 -4.94
N VAL A 7 -4.45 -11.31 -4.66
CA VAL A 7 -5.53 -10.80 -3.80
C VAL A 7 -6.44 -9.83 -4.56
N PRO A 8 -7.74 -9.81 -4.24
CA PRO A 8 -8.65 -8.77 -4.74
C PRO A 8 -8.18 -7.38 -4.26
N SER A 9 -7.80 -6.55 -5.22
CA SER A 9 -7.44 -5.15 -5.03
C SER A 9 -8.65 -4.26 -5.25
N ARG A 10 -8.86 -3.29 -4.35
CA ARG A 10 -9.84 -2.22 -4.56
C ARG A 10 -9.56 -1.31 -5.76
N ARG A 11 -8.38 -1.45 -6.37
CA ARG A 11 -7.87 -0.56 -7.43
C ARG A 11 -7.62 -1.29 -8.75
N LEU A 12 -7.14 -2.53 -8.69
CA LEU A 12 -6.45 -3.19 -9.81
C LEU A 12 -7.03 -4.58 -10.16
N GLY A 13 -8.24 -4.91 -9.72
CA GLY A 13 -8.78 -6.26 -9.92
C GLY A 13 -8.03 -7.30 -9.07
N ASN A 14 -7.70 -8.46 -9.61
CA ASN A 14 -6.93 -9.48 -8.91
C ASN A 14 -5.43 -9.28 -9.14
N SER A 15 -4.68 -8.94 -8.09
CA SER A 15 -3.25 -8.58 -8.21
C SER A 15 -2.35 -9.52 -7.43
N LEU A 16 -1.27 -9.97 -8.07
CA LEU A 16 -0.15 -10.61 -7.36
C LEU A 16 0.73 -9.52 -6.75
N GLY A 17 0.96 -9.59 -5.44
CA GLY A 17 1.78 -8.65 -4.71
C GLY A 17 3.26 -9.04 -4.71
N ILE A 18 4.13 -8.05 -4.82
CA ILE A 18 5.58 -8.17 -4.78
C ILE A 18 6.11 -7.24 -3.69
N ASN A 19 6.76 -7.81 -2.69
CA ASN A 19 7.51 -7.08 -1.69
C ASN A 19 9.01 -7.16 -2.00
N ASN A 20 9.57 -6.06 -2.53
CA ASN A 20 10.99 -5.91 -2.82
C ASN A 20 11.80 -5.34 -1.63
N ILE A 21 11.16 -5.12 -0.48
CA ILE A 21 11.82 -4.67 0.75
C ILE A 21 11.88 -5.86 1.73
N PRO A 22 13.04 -6.11 2.38
CA PRO A 22 13.25 -7.33 3.15
C PRO A 22 12.48 -7.33 4.48
N VAL A 23 12.73 -8.38 5.26
CA VAL A 23 12.12 -8.64 6.56
C VAL A 23 12.53 -7.59 7.60
N LYS A 24 11.86 -6.43 7.54
CA LYS A 24 11.79 -5.32 8.50
C LYS A 24 11.23 -4.15 7.71
N LYS A 25 10.34 -3.37 8.34
CA LYS A 25 9.83 -2.17 7.69
C LYS A 25 10.94 -1.14 7.50
N ILE A 26 11.42 -0.99 6.27
CA ILE A 26 12.37 0.05 5.85
C ILE A 26 11.60 1.03 4.98
N CYS A 27 11.46 2.25 5.48
CA CYS A 27 10.65 3.26 4.82
C CYS A 27 11.21 4.64 5.11
N THR A 28 11.01 5.56 4.17
CA THR A 28 11.35 6.97 4.34
C THR A 28 10.39 7.67 5.31
N TYR A 29 9.20 7.12 5.54
CA TYR A 29 8.13 7.63 6.40
C TYR A 29 7.79 6.67 7.54
N SER A 30 7.10 7.18 8.57
CA SER A 30 6.41 6.37 9.59
C SER A 30 4.97 6.83 9.80
N CYS A 31 4.18 6.78 8.72
CA CYS A 31 2.79 7.26 8.73
C CYS A 31 2.00 6.67 9.91
N VAL A 32 1.26 7.52 10.61
CA VAL A 32 0.54 7.15 11.84
C VAL A 32 -0.53 6.08 11.60
N TYR A 33 -1.03 5.98 10.38
CA TYR A 33 -2.07 5.04 9.97
C TYR A 33 -1.53 3.78 9.27
N CYS A 34 -0.20 3.63 9.12
CA CYS A 34 0.38 2.56 8.31
C CYS A 34 -0.01 1.16 8.84
N GLN A 35 -0.50 0.29 7.97
CA GLN A 35 -0.96 -1.06 8.34
C GLN A 35 0.20 -2.02 8.62
N VAL A 36 1.38 -1.75 8.05
CA VAL A 36 2.63 -2.48 8.34
C VAL A 36 3.16 -2.17 9.75
N GLY A 37 2.69 -1.08 10.36
CA GLY A 37 3.10 -0.64 11.69
C GLY A 37 4.10 0.51 11.69
N ILE A 38 4.67 0.81 12.86
CA ILE A 38 5.62 1.91 13.06
C ILE A 38 6.96 1.59 12.38
N THR A 39 7.52 2.55 11.65
CA THR A 39 8.86 2.41 11.07
C THR A 39 9.91 2.60 12.16
N LYS A 40 10.76 1.58 12.33
CA LYS A 40 11.93 1.64 13.24
C LYS A 40 13.23 1.91 12.50
N HIS A 41 13.27 1.55 11.21
CA HIS A 41 14.42 1.75 10.33
C HIS A 41 14.05 2.76 9.25
N TYR A 42 14.32 4.03 9.53
CA TYR A 42 14.16 5.08 8.53
C TYR A 42 15.39 5.11 7.63
N SER A 43 15.19 5.10 6.32
CA SER A 43 16.25 5.34 5.36
C SER A 43 15.74 6.24 4.24
N ILE A 44 16.63 7.07 3.71
CA ILE A 44 16.48 7.78 2.43
C ILE A 44 17.63 7.42 1.48
N THR A 45 18.53 6.52 1.91
CA THR A 45 19.61 5.99 1.08
C THR A 45 19.08 4.74 0.40
N ARG A 46 19.13 4.74 -0.93
CA ARG A 46 18.72 3.59 -1.73
C ARG A 46 19.82 2.52 -1.64
N GLU A 47 19.42 1.26 -1.49
CA GLU A 47 20.34 0.12 -1.40
C GLU A 47 19.78 -1.09 -2.16
N ALA A 48 20.62 -2.10 -2.40
CA ALA A 48 20.16 -3.34 -3.03
C ALA A 48 19.54 -4.25 -1.96
N PHE A 49 18.28 -4.63 -2.14
CA PHE A 49 17.60 -5.53 -1.22
C PHE A 49 17.55 -6.98 -1.71
N TYR A 50 17.03 -7.18 -2.92
CA TYR A 50 17.02 -8.47 -3.58
C TYR A 50 17.67 -8.37 -4.96
N ASP A 51 18.19 -9.50 -5.43
CA ASP A 51 18.58 -9.64 -6.84
C ASP A 51 17.30 -9.63 -7.71
N PRO A 52 17.22 -8.81 -8.77
CA PRO A 52 16.12 -8.86 -9.74
C PRO A 52 15.82 -10.27 -10.28
N VAL A 53 16.83 -11.13 -10.43
CA VAL A 53 16.66 -12.52 -10.85
C VAL A 53 15.86 -13.29 -9.80
N LYS A 54 16.15 -13.07 -8.52
CA LYS A 54 15.42 -13.73 -7.43
C LYS A 54 13.96 -13.30 -7.39
N ILE A 55 13.66 -12.01 -7.58
CA ILE A 55 12.28 -11.52 -7.69
C ILE A 55 11.56 -12.18 -8.87
N TYR A 56 12.21 -12.22 -10.04
CA TYR A 56 11.67 -12.86 -11.24
C TYR A 56 11.35 -14.34 -11.01
N GLU A 57 12.26 -15.11 -10.40
CA GLU A 57 12.06 -16.53 -10.10
C GLU A 57 10.90 -16.76 -9.12
N GLU A 58 10.79 -15.95 -8.06
CA GLU A 58 9.68 -16.05 -7.11
C GLU A 58 8.34 -15.75 -7.79
N VAL A 59 8.29 -14.71 -8.64
CA VAL A 59 7.08 -14.40 -9.43
C VAL A 59 6.76 -15.54 -10.40
N ALA A 60 7.74 -16.07 -11.14
CA ALA A 60 7.53 -17.21 -12.04
C ALA A 60 6.94 -18.41 -11.30
N ASN A 61 7.57 -18.79 -10.18
CA ASN A 61 7.13 -19.90 -9.35
C ASN A 61 5.73 -19.69 -8.79
N HIS A 62 5.39 -18.46 -8.40
CA HIS A 62 4.05 -18.14 -7.92
C HIS A 62 3.02 -18.24 -9.06
N LEU A 63 3.32 -17.65 -10.23
CA LEU A 63 2.45 -17.72 -11.41
C LEU A 63 2.20 -19.16 -11.87
N HIS A 64 3.17 -20.06 -11.72
CA HIS A 64 3.00 -21.49 -12.04
C HIS A 64 2.04 -22.24 -11.10
N LYS A 65 1.83 -21.74 -9.88
CA LYS A 65 0.97 -22.39 -8.87
C LYS A 65 -0.48 -21.95 -8.94
N ILE A 66 -0.76 -20.82 -9.58
CA ILE A 66 -2.10 -20.25 -9.65
C ILE A 66 -2.77 -20.61 -10.98
N SER A 67 -4.09 -20.80 -10.93
CA SER A 67 -4.89 -21.21 -12.09
C SER A 67 -5.22 -20.06 -13.03
N ASN A 68 -5.31 -18.84 -12.52
CA ASN A 68 -5.69 -17.65 -13.28
C ASN A 68 -4.56 -16.62 -13.28
N LYS A 69 -4.27 -16.06 -14.46
CA LYS A 69 -3.32 -14.95 -14.62
C LYS A 69 -3.85 -13.72 -13.85
N PRO A 70 -3.03 -13.06 -13.02
CA PRO A 70 -3.46 -11.86 -12.32
C PRO A 70 -3.58 -10.69 -13.31
N ASP A 71 -4.42 -9.72 -12.97
CA ASP A 71 -4.60 -8.49 -13.74
C ASP A 71 -3.35 -7.59 -13.65
N TYR A 72 -2.66 -7.62 -12.50
CA TYR A 72 -1.43 -6.85 -12.25
C TYR A 72 -0.40 -7.64 -11.43
N LEU A 73 0.88 -7.34 -11.71
CA LEU A 73 2.00 -7.55 -10.79
C LEU A 73 2.23 -6.22 -10.06
N THR A 74 2.00 -6.18 -8.75
CA THR A 74 2.08 -4.91 -8.00
C THR A 74 3.21 -4.93 -6.98
N PHE A 75 4.13 -3.98 -7.09
CA PHE A 75 5.08 -3.66 -6.01
C PHE A 75 4.34 -2.97 -4.86
N VAL A 76 4.03 -3.78 -3.84
CA VAL A 76 3.42 -3.37 -2.57
C VAL A 76 4.36 -3.83 -1.47
N ALA A 77 5.30 -2.96 -1.10
CA ALA A 77 6.37 -3.31 -0.19
C ALA A 77 5.95 -3.17 1.28
N ASP A 78 6.62 -3.94 2.15
CA ASP A 78 6.63 -3.71 3.61
C ASP A 78 7.48 -2.47 3.95
N GLY A 79 7.31 -1.36 3.24
CA GLY A 79 8.26 -0.25 3.24
C GLY A 79 8.00 0.75 2.11
N GLU A 80 9.04 1.46 1.72
CA GLU A 80 9.02 2.29 0.50
C GLU A 80 9.75 1.55 -0.64
N PRO A 81 9.05 1.10 -1.71
CA PRO A 81 9.67 0.26 -2.75
C PRO A 81 10.80 0.97 -3.50
N THR A 82 10.77 2.31 -3.59
CA THR A 82 11.80 3.11 -4.30
C THR A 82 13.14 3.18 -3.58
N LEU A 83 13.23 2.66 -2.34
CA LEU A 83 14.50 2.49 -1.64
C LEU A 83 15.36 1.38 -2.27
N ASP A 84 14.78 0.50 -3.09
CA ASP A 84 15.54 -0.53 -3.78
C ASP A 84 16.19 0.03 -5.05
N ILE A 85 17.54 0.03 -5.13
CA ILE A 85 18.25 0.44 -6.36
C ILE A 85 17.98 -0.51 -7.54
N ASN A 86 17.43 -1.69 -7.26
CA ASN A 86 17.13 -2.70 -8.27
C ASN A 86 15.66 -2.66 -8.73
N LEU A 87 14.85 -1.68 -8.30
CA LEU A 87 13.44 -1.59 -8.65
C LEU A 87 13.23 -1.56 -10.18
N GLY A 88 13.92 -0.66 -10.89
CA GLY A 88 13.81 -0.55 -12.35
C GLY A 88 14.17 -1.85 -13.08
N LYS A 89 15.30 -2.47 -12.70
CA LYS A 89 15.74 -3.76 -13.28
C LYS A 89 14.74 -4.89 -13.02
N SER A 90 14.12 -4.87 -11.84
CA SER A 90 13.07 -5.85 -11.48
C SER A 90 11.83 -5.63 -12.34
N ILE A 91 11.37 -4.38 -12.51
CA ILE A 91 10.26 -4.04 -13.42
C ILE A 91 10.55 -4.53 -14.84
N GLU A 92 11.74 -4.25 -15.39
CA GLU A 92 12.11 -4.69 -16.74
C GLU A 92 12.06 -6.21 -16.91
N LYS A 93 12.59 -6.97 -15.95
CA LYS A 93 12.54 -8.44 -16.00
C LYS A 93 11.12 -8.98 -15.96
N LEU A 94 10.27 -8.39 -15.12
CA LEU A 94 8.89 -8.82 -14.94
C LEU A 94 8.02 -8.55 -16.19
N LYS A 95 8.40 -7.61 -17.07
CA LYS A 95 7.69 -7.37 -18.34
C LYS A 95 7.61 -8.62 -19.22
N ASN A 96 8.54 -9.57 -19.08
CA ASN A 96 8.52 -10.84 -19.81
C ASN A 96 7.27 -11.70 -19.55
N PHE A 97 6.53 -11.45 -18.45
CA PHE A 97 5.28 -12.17 -18.17
C PHE A 97 4.07 -11.59 -18.91
N GLU A 98 4.22 -10.44 -19.58
CA GLU A 98 3.13 -9.74 -20.27
C GLU A 98 1.92 -9.50 -19.35
N ILE A 99 2.21 -9.16 -18.09
CA ILE A 99 1.23 -8.74 -17.09
C ILE A 99 1.55 -7.27 -16.77
N PRO A 100 0.55 -6.37 -16.77
CA PRO A 100 0.75 -4.98 -16.36
C PRO A 100 1.40 -4.86 -14.98
N ILE A 101 2.36 -3.94 -14.85
CA ILE A 101 3.12 -3.72 -13.62
C ILE A 101 2.62 -2.45 -12.94
N ALA A 102 2.32 -2.57 -11.65
CA ALA A 102 1.91 -1.47 -10.80
C ALA A 102 2.91 -1.22 -9.66
N VAL A 103 3.07 0.05 -9.25
CA VAL A 103 3.88 0.43 -8.08
C VAL A 103 3.09 1.35 -7.17
N ILE A 104 3.06 1.06 -5.87
CA ILE A 104 2.51 1.96 -4.84
C ILE A 104 3.67 2.60 -4.07
N THR A 105 3.83 3.92 -4.18
CA THR A 105 4.93 4.65 -3.55
C THR A 105 4.42 5.76 -2.64
N ASN A 106 5.14 6.02 -1.55
CA ASN A 106 4.89 7.17 -0.69
C ASN A 106 5.38 8.51 -1.29
N ALA A 107 5.96 8.46 -2.49
CA ALA A 107 6.41 9.58 -3.32
C ALA A 107 7.57 10.44 -2.75
N SER A 108 8.10 10.08 -1.57
CA SER A 108 9.13 10.88 -0.88
C SER A 108 10.47 10.99 -1.62
N LEU A 109 10.79 10.05 -2.51
CA LEU A 109 12.05 10.00 -3.25
C LEU A 109 11.92 10.46 -4.71
N LEU A 110 10.76 10.99 -5.13
CA LEU A 110 10.55 11.42 -6.53
C LEU A 110 11.43 12.60 -6.96
N ASN A 111 12.10 13.29 -6.02
CA ASN A 111 13.11 14.29 -6.38
C ASN A 111 14.35 13.65 -7.04
N ASP A 112 14.62 12.37 -6.77
CA ASP A 112 15.69 11.61 -7.43
C ASP A 112 15.31 11.30 -8.89
N PRO A 113 16.09 11.76 -9.90
CA PRO A 113 15.83 11.46 -11.30
C PRO A 113 15.92 9.96 -11.65
N GLU A 114 16.72 9.18 -10.94
CA GLU A 114 16.80 7.74 -11.17
C GLU A 114 15.50 7.04 -10.75
N VAL A 115 14.98 7.37 -9.56
CA VAL A 115 13.68 6.85 -9.07
C VAL A 115 12.56 7.17 -10.07
N ARG A 116 12.54 8.40 -10.59
CA ARG A 116 11.56 8.80 -11.63
C ARG A 116 11.69 7.99 -12.91
N THR A 117 12.92 7.72 -13.35
CA THR A 117 13.21 6.91 -14.54
C THR A 117 12.74 5.47 -14.35
N GLU A 118 13.03 4.88 -13.20
CA GLU A 118 12.65 3.50 -12.88
C GLU A 118 11.12 3.34 -12.76
N LEU A 119 10.45 4.25 -12.06
CA LEU A 119 8.99 4.23 -11.94
C LEU A 119 8.30 4.45 -13.29
N SER A 120 8.93 5.17 -14.22
CA SER A 120 8.41 5.38 -15.57
C SER A 120 8.35 4.10 -16.42
N LEU A 121 8.96 3.01 -15.96
CA LEU A 121 8.85 1.72 -16.61
C LEU A 121 7.54 0.98 -16.29
N ALA A 122 6.82 1.36 -15.23
CA ALA A 122 5.57 0.73 -14.82
C ALA A 122 4.36 1.23 -15.61
N ASP A 123 3.32 0.40 -15.71
CA ASP A 123 2.07 0.72 -16.43
C ASP A 123 1.12 1.57 -15.58
N TRP A 124 1.19 1.42 -14.26
CA TRP A 124 0.39 2.15 -13.28
C TRP A 124 1.23 2.51 -12.05
N VAL A 125 1.11 3.74 -11.56
CA VAL A 125 1.79 4.17 -10.33
C VAL A 125 0.81 4.92 -9.44
N SER A 126 0.69 4.51 -8.18
CA SER A 126 -0.02 5.29 -7.16
C SER A 126 0.98 6.08 -6.33
N VAL A 127 0.85 7.41 -6.39
CA VAL A 127 1.60 8.34 -5.56
C VAL A 127 0.75 8.76 -4.37
N LYS A 128 1.31 8.64 -3.19
CA LYS A 128 0.68 9.07 -1.96
C LYS A 128 0.72 10.60 -1.82
N ILE A 129 -0.45 11.23 -1.68
CA ILE A 129 -0.60 12.67 -1.44
C ILE A 129 -1.64 12.87 -0.34
N ASP A 130 -1.20 12.92 0.92
CA ASP A 130 -2.14 12.98 2.05
C ASP A 130 -2.55 14.41 2.43
N VAL A 131 -1.65 15.37 2.28
CA VAL A 131 -1.88 16.74 2.71
C VAL A 131 -0.91 17.70 2.01
N ASN A 132 -1.42 18.86 1.62
CA ASN A 132 -0.63 19.99 1.13
C ASN A 132 -0.36 21.03 2.25
N ASP A 133 0.24 20.56 3.35
CA ASP A 133 0.68 21.39 4.48
C ASP A 133 1.86 20.69 5.18
N GLU A 134 3.01 21.35 5.29
CA GLU A 134 4.23 20.74 5.85
C GLU A 134 4.05 20.30 7.32
N SER A 135 3.36 21.11 8.12
CA SER A 135 3.20 20.87 9.55
C SER A 135 2.33 19.62 9.80
N VAL A 136 1.27 19.45 9.02
CA VAL A 136 0.40 18.28 9.05
C VAL A 136 1.10 17.08 8.41
N TRP A 137 1.84 17.28 7.31
CA TRP A 137 2.64 16.23 6.68
C TRP A 137 3.65 15.63 7.66
N LYS A 138 4.34 16.46 8.46
CA LYS A 138 5.25 15.98 9.52
C LYS A 138 4.54 15.17 10.61
N LYS A 139 3.33 15.58 11.03
CA LYS A 139 2.54 14.87 12.05
C LYS A 139 1.98 13.54 11.54
N LEU A 140 1.43 13.56 10.32
CA LEU A 140 0.71 12.45 9.70
C LEU A 140 1.66 11.39 9.15
N ASN A 141 2.68 11.82 8.39
CA ASN A 141 3.58 10.93 7.66
C ASN A 141 4.86 10.60 8.41
N ARG A 142 5.24 11.46 9.38
CA ARG A 142 6.48 11.34 10.16
C ARG A 142 7.68 11.04 9.24
N PRO A 143 8.01 11.96 8.34
CA PRO A 143 9.06 11.77 7.37
C PRO A 143 10.43 11.66 8.04
N HIS A 144 11.37 10.98 7.38
CA HIS A 144 12.77 11.02 7.77
C HIS A 144 13.24 12.49 7.81
N LYS A 145 14.02 12.84 8.85
CA LYS A 145 14.39 14.23 9.19
C LYS A 145 15.07 15.03 8.07
N ASN A 146 15.71 14.34 7.12
CA ASN A 146 16.41 14.96 5.99
C ASN A 146 15.54 15.12 4.74
N LEU A 147 14.26 14.73 4.78
CA LEU A 147 13.33 15.00 3.69
C LEU A 147 12.80 16.43 3.79
N SER A 148 12.78 17.12 2.66
CA SER A 148 12.20 18.44 2.50
C SER A 148 10.81 18.30 1.89
N PHE A 149 9.83 19.01 2.45
CA PHE A 149 8.48 19.06 1.91
C PHE A 149 8.46 19.68 0.50
N ASP A 150 9.20 20.77 0.28
CA ASP A 150 9.32 21.40 -1.03
C ASP A 150 9.94 20.47 -2.08
N LYS A 151 10.96 19.70 -1.71
CA LYS A 151 11.57 18.70 -2.61
C LYS A 151 10.63 17.54 -2.92
N TYR A 152 9.80 17.13 -1.95
CA TYR A 152 8.74 16.16 -2.19
C TYR A 152 7.71 16.69 -3.21
N LEU A 153 7.27 17.95 -3.07
CA LEU A 153 6.36 18.58 -4.04
C LEU A 153 7.00 18.72 -5.43
N GLU A 154 8.24 19.20 -5.50
CA GLU A 154 9.01 19.29 -6.75
C GLU A 154 9.09 17.93 -7.45
N GLY A 155 9.41 16.87 -6.70
CA GLY A 155 9.46 15.50 -7.20
C GLY A 155 8.12 15.01 -7.77
N LEU A 156 7.01 15.32 -7.10
CA LEU A 156 5.66 14.99 -7.58
C LEU A 156 5.38 15.64 -8.95
N PHE A 157 5.59 16.95 -9.08
CA PHE A 157 5.36 17.67 -10.34
C PHE A 157 6.28 17.18 -11.47
N LEU A 158 7.55 16.95 -11.15
CA LEU A 158 8.51 16.44 -12.11
C LEU A 158 8.12 15.04 -12.60
N PHE A 159 7.73 14.15 -11.70
CA PHE A 159 7.30 12.80 -12.06
C PHE A 159 6.00 12.81 -12.88
N SER A 160 4.99 13.56 -12.45
CA SER A 160 3.70 13.61 -13.16
C SER A 160 3.83 14.14 -14.58
N SER A 161 4.74 15.10 -14.82
CA SER A 161 4.98 15.65 -16.16
C SER A 161 5.58 14.64 -17.15
N ILE A 162 6.37 13.67 -16.66
CA ILE A 162 7.08 12.71 -17.51
C ILE A 162 6.38 11.35 -17.61
N PHE A 163 5.64 10.94 -16.58
CA PHE A 163 5.03 9.62 -16.51
C PHE A 163 3.94 9.46 -17.58
N LYS A 164 4.01 8.38 -18.36
CA LYS A 164 3.09 8.10 -19.48
C LYS A 164 2.08 6.99 -19.20
N GLY A 165 2.24 6.27 -18.09
CA GLY A 165 1.29 5.26 -17.63
C GLY A 165 0.08 5.90 -16.93
N LYS A 166 -0.70 5.06 -16.24
CA LYS A 166 -1.85 5.51 -15.44
C LYS A 166 -1.37 5.99 -14.07
N LEU A 167 -1.30 7.29 -13.88
CA LEU A 167 -0.97 7.90 -12.58
C LEU A 167 -2.22 7.92 -11.68
N ALA A 168 -2.14 7.32 -10.50
CA ALA A 168 -3.15 7.48 -9.45
C ALA A 168 -2.58 8.32 -8.31
N SER A 169 -3.42 9.08 -7.63
CA SER A 169 -3.09 9.68 -6.34
C SER A 169 -3.88 8.98 -5.23
N GLU A 170 -3.28 8.83 -4.05
CA GLU A 170 -3.97 8.30 -2.88
C GLU A 170 -3.81 9.20 -1.65
N THR A 171 -4.94 9.59 -1.07
CA THR A 171 -5.04 10.41 0.14
C THR A 171 -5.65 9.58 1.26
N MET A 172 -4.93 9.38 2.36
CA MET A 172 -5.49 8.83 3.59
C MET A 172 -6.04 9.96 4.48
N LEU A 173 -7.36 10.04 4.62
CA LEU A 173 -8.03 11.03 5.45
C LEU A 173 -8.11 10.53 6.90
N VAL A 174 -7.54 11.28 7.84
CA VAL A 174 -7.42 10.93 9.26
C VAL A 174 -8.04 12.00 10.14
N GLN A 175 -8.90 11.56 11.07
CA GLN A 175 -9.62 12.45 11.97
C GLN A 175 -8.68 13.36 12.77
N GLY A 176 -8.94 14.67 12.74
CA GLY A 176 -8.18 15.67 13.49
C GLY A 176 -6.76 15.93 13.01
N LEU A 177 -6.36 15.40 11.85
CA LEU A 177 -5.05 15.68 11.24
C LEU A 177 -5.18 16.43 9.91
N ASN A 178 -5.78 15.81 8.90
CA ASN A 178 -5.94 16.38 7.55
C ASN A 178 -7.41 16.45 7.10
N ASP A 179 -8.35 16.36 8.04
CA ASP A 179 -9.79 16.26 7.77
C ASP A 179 -10.54 17.61 7.86
N GLN A 180 -9.81 18.71 7.98
CA GLN A 180 -10.36 20.06 7.97
C GLN A 180 -10.56 20.56 6.53
N VAL A 181 -11.66 21.28 6.27
CA VAL A 181 -12.08 21.71 4.92
C VAL A 181 -10.97 22.42 4.15
N ASP A 182 -10.24 23.34 4.78
CA ASP A 182 -9.19 24.10 4.08
C ASP A 182 -7.99 23.24 3.71
N LEU A 183 -7.61 22.28 4.57
CA LEU A 183 -6.55 21.31 4.26
C LEU A 183 -6.97 20.37 3.13
N ILE A 184 -8.21 19.90 3.16
CA ILE A 184 -8.78 19.07 2.09
C ILE A 184 -8.77 19.83 0.77
N ARG A 185 -9.22 21.10 0.76
CA ARG A 185 -9.25 21.94 -0.45
C ARG A 185 -7.85 22.23 -0.99
N SER A 186 -6.90 22.54 -0.12
CA SER A 186 -5.49 22.71 -0.49
C SER A 186 -4.90 21.43 -1.09
N THR A 187 -5.25 20.28 -0.51
CA THR A 187 -4.78 18.97 -1.00
C THR A 187 -5.41 18.62 -2.35
N ALA A 188 -6.70 18.86 -2.54
CA ALA A 188 -7.38 18.68 -3.82
C ALA A 188 -6.76 19.57 -4.91
N THR A 189 -6.43 20.82 -4.58
CA THR A 189 -5.75 21.75 -5.49
C THR A 189 -4.36 21.24 -5.90
N LEU A 190 -3.58 20.71 -4.97
CA LEU A 190 -2.30 20.08 -5.30
C LEU A 190 -2.48 18.87 -6.23
N ILE A 191 -3.45 18.00 -5.94
CA ILE A 191 -3.70 16.80 -6.74
C ILE A 191 -4.21 17.16 -8.14
N GLU A 192 -5.01 18.21 -8.27
CA GLU A 192 -5.48 18.73 -9.56
C GLU A 192 -4.30 19.13 -10.46
N GLN A 193 -3.29 19.80 -9.92
CA GLN A 193 -2.08 20.17 -10.67
C GLN A 193 -1.23 18.96 -11.10
N ILE A 194 -1.34 17.85 -10.37
CA ILE A 194 -0.68 16.57 -10.71
C ILE A 194 -1.42 15.84 -11.85
N GLN A 195 -2.69 16.19 -12.11
CA GLN A 195 -3.52 15.62 -13.18
C GLN A 195 -3.53 14.07 -13.20
N PRO A 196 -3.80 13.37 -12.06
CA PRO A 196 -3.84 11.92 -12.07
C PRO A 196 -5.03 11.41 -12.89
N PHE A 197 -4.89 10.20 -13.44
CA PHE A 197 -5.98 9.45 -14.05
C PHE A 197 -7.13 9.19 -13.07
N ILE A 198 -6.81 9.02 -11.78
CA ILE A 198 -7.76 8.81 -10.70
C ILE A 198 -7.20 9.28 -9.35
N ALA A 199 -8.04 9.89 -8.53
CA ALA A 199 -7.73 10.28 -7.16
C ALA A 199 -8.53 9.44 -6.17
N TYR A 200 -7.84 8.66 -5.35
CA TYR A 200 -8.45 7.85 -4.30
C TYR A 200 -8.44 8.58 -2.96
N ILE A 201 -9.60 8.60 -2.29
CA ILE A 201 -9.70 8.97 -0.88
C ILE A 201 -9.92 7.70 -0.07
N SER A 202 -9.05 7.45 0.89
CA SER A 202 -9.14 6.32 1.81
C SER A 202 -9.27 6.80 3.26
N VAL A 203 -9.70 5.91 4.15
CA VAL A 203 -9.77 6.16 5.60
C VAL A 203 -9.22 4.97 6.37
N PRO A 204 -8.80 5.15 7.64
CA PRO A 204 -8.43 4.05 8.53
C PRO A 204 -9.60 3.08 8.78
N THR A 205 -9.71 2.04 7.95
CA THR A 205 -10.70 0.95 8.10
C THR A 205 -10.13 -0.30 8.77
N ARG A 206 -8.80 -0.33 8.97
CA ARG A 206 -8.02 -1.40 9.60
C ARG A 206 -7.17 -0.82 10.74
N PRO A 207 -6.73 -1.65 11.70
CA PRO A 207 -5.89 -1.18 12.81
C PRO A 207 -4.67 -0.38 12.32
N PRO A 208 -4.55 0.91 12.71
CA PRO A 208 -3.42 1.76 12.32
C PRO A 208 -2.18 1.50 13.19
N ALA A 209 -1.00 1.93 12.71
CA ALA A 209 0.25 1.88 13.48
C ALA A 209 0.18 2.59 14.85
N VAL A 210 -0.57 3.69 14.93
CA VAL A 210 -0.81 4.46 16.15
C VAL A 210 -2.27 4.32 16.55
N SER A 211 -2.53 3.72 17.72
CA SER A 211 -3.88 3.37 18.18
C SER A 211 -4.85 4.54 18.35
N SER A 212 -4.35 5.77 18.52
CA SER A 212 -5.19 6.98 18.61
C SER A 212 -5.72 7.46 17.26
N VAL A 213 -5.25 6.91 16.14
CA VAL A 213 -5.70 7.26 14.79
C VAL A 213 -7.11 6.71 14.55
N LYS A 214 -7.99 7.59 14.08
CA LYS A 214 -9.40 7.28 13.81
C LYS A 214 -9.81 7.72 12.40
N LYS A 215 -10.82 7.04 11.87
CA LYS A 215 -11.49 7.47 10.64
C LYS A 215 -12.29 8.76 10.89
N PRO A 216 -12.33 9.69 9.94
CA PRO A 216 -13.22 10.86 9.99
C PRO A 216 -14.70 10.47 10.02
N SER A 217 -15.56 11.44 10.32
CA SER A 217 -17.02 11.27 10.23
C SER A 217 -17.48 11.07 8.78
N GLU A 218 -18.63 10.42 8.58
CA GLU A 218 -19.22 10.24 7.24
C GLU A 218 -19.47 11.58 6.54
N ASN A 219 -19.92 12.60 7.29
CA ASN A 219 -20.08 13.95 6.77
C ASN A 219 -18.75 14.53 6.27
N THR A 220 -17.66 14.34 7.02
CA THR A 220 -16.32 14.78 6.63
C THR A 220 -15.83 14.05 5.37
N ILE A 221 -16.06 12.74 5.26
CA ILE A 221 -15.69 11.94 4.09
C ILE A 221 -16.46 12.43 2.85
N ASN A 222 -17.77 12.64 2.98
CA ASN A 222 -18.59 13.17 1.89
C ASN A 222 -18.12 14.56 1.47
N THR A 223 -17.85 15.46 2.43
CA THR A 223 -17.29 16.79 2.14
C THR A 223 -15.98 16.69 1.37
N ALA A 224 -15.08 15.78 1.77
CA ALA A 224 -13.82 15.58 1.06
C ALA A 224 -14.02 15.09 -0.38
N TYR A 225 -14.94 14.14 -0.58
CA TYR A 225 -15.33 13.67 -1.90
C TYR A 225 -15.85 14.81 -2.78
N GLN A 226 -16.77 15.64 -2.27
CA GLN A 226 -17.33 16.76 -3.03
C GLN A 226 -16.25 17.78 -3.40
N ILE A 227 -15.36 18.15 -2.46
CA ILE A 227 -14.26 19.08 -2.73
C ILE A 227 -13.34 18.56 -3.84
N PHE A 228 -13.00 17.26 -3.83
CA PHE A 228 -12.19 16.67 -4.89
C PHE A 228 -12.94 16.68 -6.24
N LYS A 229 -14.24 16.37 -6.26
CA LYS A 229 -15.07 16.44 -7.47
C LYS A 229 -15.19 17.86 -8.01
N GLU A 230 -15.37 18.86 -7.15
CA GLU A 230 -15.42 20.29 -7.50
C GLU A 230 -14.10 20.79 -8.07
N ALA A 231 -12.96 20.25 -7.60
CA ALA A 231 -11.64 20.50 -8.18
C ALA A 231 -11.44 19.81 -9.55
N GLY A 232 -12.44 19.10 -10.09
CA GLY A 232 -12.37 18.45 -11.40
C GLY A 232 -11.73 17.06 -11.38
N LEU A 233 -11.46 16.49 -10.20
CA LEU A 233 -10.81 15.19 -10.10
C LEU A 233 -11.77 14.02 -10.38
N ASN A 234 -11.28 13.02 -11.12
CA ASN A 234 -11.91 11.71 -11.15
C ASN A 234 -11.65 11.01 -9.81
N THR A 235 -12.65 11.00 -8.92
CA THR A 235 -12.46 10.65 -7.50
C THR A 235 -13.22 9.39 -7.14
N GLU A 236 -12.57 8.48 -6.41
CA GLU A 236 -13.18 7.27 -5.85
C GLU A 236 -12.88 7.12 -4.36
N LEU A 237 -13.84 6.54 -3.62
CA LEU A 237 -13.72 6.30 -2.18
C LEU A 237 -13.27 4.86 -1.91
N LEU A 238 -12.06 4.68 -1.39
CA LEU A 238 -11.53 3.42 -0.88
C LEU A 238 -11.90 3.23 0.60
N ILE A 239 -13.19 3.28 0.89
CA ILE A 239 -13.75 3.16 2.25
C ILE A 239 -14.48 1.84 2.49
N GLY A 240 -14.80 1.12 1.42
CA GLY A 240 -15.46 -0.18 1.46
C GLY A 240 -14.54 -1.27 2.02
N PHE A 241 -15.16 -2.26 2.65
CA PHE A 241 -14.53 -3.54 2.90
C PHE A 241 -14.39 -4.29 1.57
N GLU A 242 -13.24 -4.92 1.32
CA GLU A 242 -12.90 -5.65 0.08
C GLU A 242 -13.80 -6.89 -0.18
N GLY A 243 -14.82 -7.08 0.65
CA GLY A 243 -15.58 -8.30 0.70
C GLY A 243 -14.76 -9.41 1.31
N VAL A 244 -15.24 -10.62 1.08
CA VAL A 244 -14.88 -11.82 1.83
C VAL A 244 -14.47 -12.95 0.86
N ASN A 245 -14.45 -12.61 -0.44
CA ASN A 245 -13.91 -13.39 -1.53
C ASN A 245 -12.39 -13.29 -1.56
N THR A 246 -11.74 -14.06 -0.70
CA THR A 246 -10.30 -14.25 -0.68
C THR A 246 -9.87 -15.17 -1.83
N GLY A 247 -8.64 -15.00 -2.32
CA GLY A 247 -7.98 -16.01 -3.15
C GLY A 247 -7.96 -17.36 -2.40
N TYR A 248 -7.98 -18.46 -3.16
CA TYR A 248 -8.00 -19.82 -2.64
C TYR A 248 -6.82 -20.58 -3.24
N THR A 249 -5.84 -20.90 -2.39
CA THR A 249 -4.72 -21.78 -2.78
C THR A 249 -4.97 -23.23 -2.35
N GLY A 250 -5.94 -23.47 -1.47
CA GLY A 250 -6.20 -24.76 -0.85
C GLY A 250 -5.26 -25.06 0.33
N ASN A 251 -4.40 -24.12 0.70
CA ASN A 251 -3.60 -24.17 1.92
C ASN A 251 -3.92 -22.96 2.79
N VAL A 252 -4.67 -23.21 3.87
CA VAL A 252 -5.11 -22.16 4.79
C VAL A 252 -4.00 -21.36 5.44
N ILE A 253 -2.83 -21.96 5.68
CA ILE A 253 -1.70 -21.24 6.27
C ILE A 253 -1.18 -20.22 5.27
N ASP A 254 -1.03 -20.62 4.01
CA ASP A 254 -0.55 -19.74 2.95
C ASP A 254 -1.58 -18.63 2.69
N ASP A 255 -2.88 -18.95 2.60
CA ASP A 255 -3.94 -17.98 2.37
C ASP A 255 -4.05 -16.93 3.50
N ILE A 256 -3.93 -17.36 4.77
CA ILE A 256 -3.87 -16.43 5.91
C ILE A 256 -2.61 -15.56 5.84
N MET A 257 -1.45 -16.15 5.56
CA MET A 257 -0.18 -15.43 5.59
C MET A 257 -0.04 -14.45 4.42
N ASP A 258 -0.53 -14.81 3.25
CA ASP A 258 -0.56 -13.96 2.05
C ASP A 258 -1.48 -12.77 2.25
N MET A 259 -2.69 -12.99 2.77
CA MET A 259 -3.59 -11.87 3.05
C MET A 259 -3.03 -10.97 4.17
N CYS A 260 -2.47 -11.58 5.23
CA CYS A 260 -1.78 -10.85 6.30
C CYS A 260 -0.55 -10.07 5.81
N ALA A 261 0.07 -10.46 4.69
CA ALA A 261 1.17 -9.73 4.07
C ALA A 261 0.70 -8.42 3.43
N VAL A 262 -0.55 -8.37 2.96
CA VAL A 262 -1.15 -7.16 2.40
C VAL A 262 -1.67 -6.26 3.51
N HIS A 263 -2.41 -6.84 4.47
CA HIS A 263 -3.13 -6.08 5.49
C HIS A 263 -3.66 -6.95 6.66
N PRO A 264 -4.07 -6.34 7.78
CA PRO A 264 -4.85 -7.02 8.82
C PRO A 264 -6.13 -7.70 8.27
N ILE A 265 -6.39 -8.94 8.70
CA ILE A 265 -7.57 -9.73 8.31
C ILE A 265 -8.68 -9.51 9.34
N ARG A 266 -9.89 -9.15 8.93
CA ARG A 266 -11.04 -9.02 9.85
C ARG A 266 -11.57 -10.41 10.23
N GLU A 267 -12.11 -10.57 11.44
CA GLU A 267 -12.58 -11.85 11.96
C GLU A 267 -13.55 -12.60 11.05
N ASP A 268 -14.54 -11.92 10.47
CA ASP A 268 -15.46 -12.54 9.51
C ASP A 268 -14.78 -13.05 8.24
N THR A 269 -13.73 -12.39 7.74
CA THR A 269 -12.92 -12.89 6.62
C THR A 269 -12.03 -14.05 7.02
N MET A 270 -11.49 -14.03 8.25
CA MET A 270 -10.74 -15.17 8.77
C MET A 270 -11.63 -16.42 8.82
N ASP A 271 -12.85 -16.28 9.34
CA ASP A 271 -13.81 -17.38 9.42
C ASP A 271 -14.17 -17.94 8.03
N GLU A 272 -14.29 -17.06 7.03
CA GLU A 272 -14.53 -17.50 5.66
C GLU A 272 -13.34 -18.20 4.99
N ILE A 273 -12.10 -17.75 5.23
CA ILE A 273 -10.89 -18.44 4.77
C ILE A 273 -10.87 -19.85 5.36
N LEU A 274 -10.99 -19.96 6.69
CA LEU A 274 -10.99 -21.25 7.40
C LEU A 274 -12.09 -22.19 6.86
N LYS A 275 -13.28 -21.64 6.58
CA LYS A 275 -14.39 -22.42 6.02
C LYS A 275 -14.14 -22.87 4.58
N LYS A 276 -13.62 -22.00 3.72
CA LYS A 276 -13.32 -22.32 2.31
C LYS A 276 -12.23 -23.39 2.19
N ASP A 277 -11.22 -23.32 3.04
CA ASP A 277 -10.12 -24.29 3.07
C ASP A 277 -10.44 -25.59 3.81
N GLN A 278 -11.64 -25.70 4.40
CA GLN A 278 -12.01 -26.81 5.28
C GLN A 278 -10.95 -27.03 6.38
N ALA A 279 -10.41 -25.92 6.89
CA ALA A 279 -9.29 -25.91 7.78
C ALA A 279 -9.62 -26.57 9.13
N ASP A 280 -8.63 -27.24 9.71
CA ASP A 280 -8.72 -27.68 11.09
C ASP A 280 -8.80 -26.44 12.01
N PRO A 281 -9.80 -26.34 12.91
CA PRO A 281 -9.95 -25.21 13.83
C PRO A 281 -8.71 -24.90 14.68
N THR A 282 -7.82 -25.87 14.89
CA THR A 282 -6.58 -25.71 15.64
C THR A 282 -5.53 -24.86 14.91
N ILE A 283 -5.59 -24.75 13.57
CA ILE A 283 -4.58 -24.03 12.78
C ILE A 283 -4.52 -22.55 13.17
N LEU A 284 -5.68 -21.90 13.34
CA LEU A 284 -5.70 -20.50 13.77
C LEU A 284 -5.05 -20.33 15.16
N GLN A 285 -5.33 -21.25 16.08
CA GLN A 285 -4.73 -21.23 17.41
C GLN A 285 -3.22 -21.46 17.36
N LEU A 286 -2.74 -22.37 16.52
CA LEU A 286 -1.31 -22.61 16.31
C LEU A 286 -0.58 -21.36 15.78
N LEU A 287 -1.22 -20.60 14.86
CA LEU A 287 -0.65 -19.35 14.35
C LEU A 287 -0.59 -18.26 15.43
N LEU A 288 -1.60 -18.20 16.32
CA LEU A 288 -1.64 -17.27 17.46
C LEU A 288 -0.61 -17.63 18.54
N ASP A 289 -0.57 -18.90 18.96
CA ASP A 289 0.35 -19.41 19.98
C ASP A 289 1.81 -19.37 19.50
N GLY A 290 2.00 -19.70 18.22
CA GLY A 290 3.26 -19.52 17.50
C GLY A 290 3.67 -18.06 17.36
N ASN A 291 2.77 -17.11 17.63
CA ASN A 291 2.98 -15.67 17.53
C ASN A 291 3.35 -15.23 16.10
N TYR A 292 2.85 -15.96 15.09
CA TYR A 292 2.94 -15.59 13.66
C TYR A 292 1.93 -14.49 13.32
N ILE A 293 0.78 -14.52 13.96
CA ILE A 293 -0.27 -13.48 13.90
C ILE A 293 -0.70 -13.08 15.32
N LYS A 294 -1.37 -11.94 15.45
CA LYS A 294 -1.95 -11.44 16.70
C LYS A 294 -3.37 -10.99 16.49
N LYS A 295 -4.26 -11.31 17.43
CA LYS A 295 -5.63 -10.81 17.48
C LYS A 295 -5.67 -9.44 18.16
N VAL A 296 -6.27 -8.45 17.50
CA VAL A 296 -6.41 -7.06 17.99
C VAL A 296 -7.84 -6.57 17.80
N ALA A 297 -8.33 -5.75 18.73
CA ALA A 297 -9.65 -5.11 18.61
C ALA A 297 -9.51 -3.71 17.99
N TYR A 298 -10.37 -3.39 17.01
CA TYR A 298 -10.47 -2.07 16.39
C TYR A 298 -11.87 -1.81 15.87
N ASN A 299 -12.49 -0.66 16.22
CA ASN A 299 -13.87 -0.30 15.85
C ASN A 299 -14.87 -1.46 16.08
N GLU A 300 -14.93 -1.97 17.30
CA GLU A 300 -15.86 -3.04 17.74
C GLU A 300 -15.71 -4.38 17.01
N LYS A 301 -14.64 -4.55 16.23
CA LYS A 301 -14.33 -5.75 15.45
C LYS A 301 -12.96 -6.28 15.80
N PHE A 302 -12.78 -7.59 15.66
CA PHE A 302 -11.47 -8.22 15.78
C PHE A 302 -10.76 -8.32 14.43
N PHE A 303 -9.44 -8.15 14.48
CA PHE A 303 -8.55 -8.29 13.36
C PHE A 303 -7.35 -9.17 13.73
N TYR A 304 -6.83 -9.89 12.75
CA TYR A 304 -5.61 -10.68 12.83
C TYR A 304 -4.50 -9.95 12.06
N VAL A 305 -3.40 -9.66 12.75
CA VAL A 305 -2.28 -8.87 12.22
C VAL A 305 -1.02 -9.72 12.20
N ARG A 306 -0.28 -9.68 11.09
CA ARG A 306 1.01 -10.35 10.96
C ARG A 306 2.03 -9.87 11.98
N ASN A 307 2.78 -10.79 12.59
CA ASN A 307 3.92 -10.45 13.42
C ASN A 307 5.23 -10.46 12.60
N MET A 308 5.80 -9.28 12.39
CA MET A 308 7.01 -9.09 11.57
C MET A 308 8.32 -9.49 12.26
N VAL A 309 8.29 -9.93 13.54
CA VAL A 309 9.49 -10.24 14.34
C VAL A 309 9.91 -11.72 14.27
N LYS A 310 9.02 -12.62 13.83
CA LYS A 310 9.22 -14.09 13.86
C LYS A 310 9.42 -14.73 12.47
N GLN A 311 9.88 -13.95 11.49
CA GLN A 311 10.22 -14.46 10.15
C GLN A 311 11.59 -15.14 10.16
#